data_AF-A0AA96WXR3-F1
#
_entry.id   AF-A0AA96WXR3-F1
#
_cell.length_a   1.000
_cell.length_b   1.000
_cell.length_c   1.000
_cell.angle_alpha   90.00
_cell.angle_beta   90.00
_cell.angle_gamma   90.00
#
_symmetry.space_group_name_H-M   'P 1'
#
loop_
_entity.id
_entity.type
_entity.pdbx_description
1 polymer ?
#
loop_
_entity_poly.entity_id
_entity_poly.type
_entity_poly.pdbx_seq_one_letter_code
_entity_poly.pdbx_strand_id
1 'polypeptide(L)'
;MSSPLNSLDQTVLNQPSGTAHQRVPLQTVYGRKTLFDLHQDYERSLELQDTEASYTLKAKLKTALIRYTLPGWGLPIHRGKATLSQTTTGIEFMKQISLLQFDQALNVQEQVFRELGLDPAAPVCRTNRSMLNKLLEFGRSQPYWNATVGSVQAETTPRLLVVTQKRCKHWHRLNRADISSSLKAELDALVSFWQFQRCPPLGETSRIRLRREILDLLGWLHRVKKVPVLDLSLQILIPSEAVHEPEAAHQVRAMTEEYLDWLHVNISTHPSTHRFAVQVLIYLAEYIEYVHS
;
A
#
# COMPACT_ATOMS: atom_id res chain seq x y z
N MET A 1 -79.72 -18.16 44.38
CA MET A 1 -79.36 -19.16 43.36
C MET A 1 -78.76 -18.42 42.17
N SER A 2 -77.51 -18.74 41.87
CA SER A 2 -76.85 -18.73 40.55
C SER A 2 -76.77 -17.42 39.74
N SER A 3 -75.57 -16.85 39.75
CA SER A 3 -74.91 -16.07 38.68
C SER A 3 -74.80 -16.88 37.36
N PRO A 4 -74.03 -16.45 36.33
CA PRO A 4 -74.05 -15.26 35.44
C PRO A 4 -73.94 -15.70 33.95
N LEU A 5 -73.69 -14.79 32.98
CA LEU A 5 -72.89 -14.95 31.73
C LEU A 5 -72.95 -13.62 30.94
N ASN A 6 -71.83 -12.87 30.85
CA ASN A 6 -70.90 -12.80 29.70
C ASN A 6 -71.59 -12.40 28.37
N SER A 7 -71.14 -11.43 27.58
CA SER A 7 -69.87 -11.51 26.84
C SER A 7 -69.58 -10.23 26.02
N LEU A 8 -68.30 -9.83 26.03
CA LEU A 8 -67.44 -9.36 24.91
C LEU A 8 -67.82 -8.12 24.09
N ASP A 9 -67.01 -7.06 24.16
CA ASP A 9 -65.85 -6.88 23.26
C ASP A 9 -65.03 -5.62 23.64
N GLN A 10 -63.77 -5.84 24.04
CA GLN A 10 -62.76 -4.79 24.12
C GLN A 10 -61.51 -5.26 23.36
N THR A 11 -61.33 -4.69 22.17
CA THR A 11 -60.14 -4.86 21.34
C THR A 11 -59.02 -4.00 21.89
N VAL A 12 -58.10 -4.61 22.63
CA VAL A 12 -56.86 -3.97 23.11
C VAL A 12 -55.81 -4.05 22.00
N LEU A 13 -55.33 -2.88 21.56
CA LEU A 13 -54.14 -2.73 20.72
C LEU A 13 -52.91 -3.26 21.46
N ASN A 14 -52.32 -4.35 20.95
CA ASN A 14 -50.98 -4.79 21.35
C ASN A 14 -49.91 -3.92 20.65
N GLN A 15 -49.08 -3.24 21.44
CA GLN A 15 -47.81 -2.69 20.99
C GLN A 15 -46.73 -3.79 21.03
N PRO A 16 -45.83 -3.87 20.03
CA PRO A 16 -44.74 -4.84 20.03
C PRO A 16 -43.62 -4.37 20.97
N SER A 17 -43.44 -5.14 22.05
CA SER A 17 -42.31 -5.07 22.96
C SER A 17 -40.99 -5.15 22.18
N GLY A 18 -40.21 -4.06 22.22
CA GLY A 18 -38.87 -4.00 21.64
C GLY A 18 -37.97 -5.06 22.27
N THR A 19 -37.53 -6.00 21.44
CA THR A 19 -36.48 -6.96 21.79
C THR A 19 -35.19 -6.20 22.06
N ALA A 20 -34.85 -6.08 23.34
CA ALA A 20 -33.52 -5.69 23.78
C ALA A 20 -32.52 -6.70 23.22
N HIS A 21 -31.87 -6.36 22.11
CA HIS A 21 -30.72 -7.09 21.60
C HIS A 21 -29.62 -7.00 22.66
N GLN A 22 -29.55 -8.03 23.52
CA GLN A 22 -28.41 -8.32 24.37
C GLN A 22 -27.18 -8.39 23.45
N ARG A 23 -26.41 -7.30 23.41
CA ARG A 23 -25.08 -7.29 22.79
C ARG A 23 -24.23 -8.24 23.62
N VAL A 24 -24.10 -9.48 23.15
CA VAL A 24 -23.13 -10.43 23.69
C VAL A 24 -21.76 -9.73 23.63
N PRO A 25 -21.02 -9.64 24.75
CA PRO A 25 -19.71 -9.01 24.76
C PRO A 25 -18.82 -9.69 23.73
N LEU A 26 -18.37 -8.95 22.71
CA LEU A 26 -17.52 -9.47 21.62
C LEU A 26 -16.24 -10.16 22.12
N GLN A 27 -15.84 -9.94 23.38
CA GLN A 27 -14.71 -10.60 24.03
C GLN A 27 -14.89 -12.11 24.21
N THR A 28 -16.11 -12.65 24.29
CA THR A 28 -16.30 -14.11 24.47
C THR A 28 -16.20 -14.90 23.16
N VAL A 29 -16.36 -14.25 22.01
CA VAL A 29 -16.49 -14.94 20.72
C VAL A 29 -15.13 -15.33 20.11
N TYR A 30 -14.07 -14.54 20.33
CA TYR A 30 -12.82 -14.70 19.58
C TYR A 30 -11.65 -15.35 20.31
N GLY A 31 -11.77 -15.60 21.62
CA GLY A 31 -10.65 -16.08 22.44
C GLY A 31 -9.47 -15.10 22.47
N ARG A 32 -8.48 -15.35 23.31
CA ARG A 32 -7.23 -14.56 23.30
C ARG A 32 -6.38 -15.02 22.12
N LYS A 33 -6.45 -14.29 21.01
CA LYS A 33 -5.60 -14.53 19.85
C LYS A 33 -4.15 -14.11 20.13
N THR A 34 -3.23 -14.89 19.62
CA THR A 34 -1.78 -14.76 19.76
C THR A 34 -1.13 -14.46 18.40
N LEU A 35 0.16 -14.13 18.41
CA LEU A 35 0.94 -14.04 17.16
C LEU A 35 0.91 -15.37 16.39
N PHE A 36 0.89 -16.50 17.07
CA PHE A 36 0.80 -17.81 16.41
C PHE A 36 -0.50 -17.95 15.61
N ASP A 37 -1.64 -17.55 16.18
CA ASP A 37 -2.93 -17.59 15.48
C ASP A 37 -2.92 -16.71 14.23
N LEU A 38 -2.41 -15.48 14.36
CA LEU A 38 -2.29 -14.55 13.24
C LEU A 38 -1.37 -15.09 12.14
N HIS A 39 -0.25 -15.69 12.52
CA HIS A 39 0.69 -16.30 11.58
C HIS A 39 0.03 -17.45 10.81
N GLN A 40 -0.71 -18.33 11.48
CA GLN A 40 -1.45 -19.43 10.85
C GLN A 40 -2.52 -18.92 9.88
N ASP A 41 -3.30 -17.91 10.28
CA ASP A 41 -4.30 -17.30 9.41
C ASP A 41 -3.67 -16.65 8.17
N TYR A 42 -2.52 -16.01 8.33
CA TYR A 42 -1.79 -15.44 7.21
C TYR A 42 -1.20 -16.51 6.28
N GLU A 43 -0.60 -17.58 6.81
CA GLU A 43 -0.11 -18.69 5.99
C GLU A 43 -1.24 -19.34 5.18
N ARG A 44 -2.43 -19.54 5.78
CA ARG A 44 -3.62 -20.04 5.09
C ARG A 44 -4.08 -19.08 3.99
N SER A 45 -4.03 -17.76 4.24
CA SER A 45 -4.38 -16.76 3.23
C SER A 45 -3.43 -16.79 2.02
N LEU A 46 -2.17 -17.14 2.21
CA LEU A 46 -1.19 -17.29 1.14
C LEU A 46 -1.39 -18.59 0.34
N GLU A 47 -1.88 -19.66 0.97
CA GLU A 47 -2.21 -20.93 0.30
C GLU A 47 -3.38 -20.77 -0.67
N LEU A 48 -4.40 -20.01 -0.28
CA LEU A 48 -5.56 -19.75 -1.12
C LEU A 48 -5.23 -18.96 -2.39
N GLN A 49 -4.08 -18.30 -2.44
CA GLN A 49 -3.63 -17.57 -3.64
C GLN A 49 -2.93 -18.48 -4.66
N ASP A 50 -2.64 -19.74 -4.31
CA ASP A 50 -2.06 -20.80 -5.16
C ASP A 50 -0.96 -20.33 -6.13
N THR A 51 0.10 -19.74 -5.59
CA THR A 51 1.27 -19.34 -6.36
C THR A 51 2.53 -19.96 -5.80
N GLU A 52 3.50 -20.31 -6.65
CA GLU A 52 4.87 -20.66 -6.25
C GLU A 52 5.50 -19.57 -5.36
N ALA A 53 5.08 -18.32 -5.55
CA ALA A 53 5.45 -17.18 -4.73
C ALA A 53 5.04 -17.34 -3.25
N SER A 54 3.97 -18.09 -2.95
CA SER A 54 3.48 -18.32 -1.58
C SER A 54 4.54 -18.99 -0.71
N TYR A 55 5.23 -20.03 -1.21
CA TYR A 55 6.28 -20.73 -0.48
C TYR A 55 7.44 -19.80 -0.11
N THR A 56 7.88 -19.00 -1.08
CA THR A 56 8.93 -18.00 -0.88
C THR A 56 8.52 -16.94 0.15
N LEU A 57 7.26 -16.50 0.12
CA LEU A 57 6.74 -15.53 1.09
C LEU A 57 6.68 -16.12 2.51
N LYS A 58 6.20 -17.36 2.67
CA LYS A 58 6.19 -18.04 3.98
C LYS A 58 7.60 -18.16 4.55
N ALA A 59 8.58 -18.57 3.74
CA ALA A 59 9.97 -18.68 4.18
C ALA A 59 10.58 -17.32 4.59
N LYS A 60 10.29 -16.25 3.83
CA LYS A 60 10.72 -14.88 4.16
C LYS A 60 10.06 -14.36 5.42
N LEU A 61 8.77 -14.64 5.63
CA LEU A 61 8.06 -14.25 6.84
C LEU A 61 8.61 -14.95 8.08
N LYS A 62 8.83 -16.27 8.01
CA LYS A 62 9.47 -17.04 9.09
C LYS A 62 10.83 -16.46 9.46
N THR A 63 11.62 -16.10 8.45
CA THR A 63 12.90 -15.42 8.66
C THR A 63 12.72 -14.08 9.37
N ALA A 64 11.79 -13.23 8.92
CA ALA A 64 11.52 -11.93 9.52
C ALA A 64 11.10 -12.04 10.99
N LEU A 65 10.26 -13.01 11.32
CA LEU A 65 9.79 -13.26 12.68
C LEU A 65 10.90 -13.87 13.55
N ILE A 66 11.38 -15.06 13.20
CA ILE A 66 12.23 -15.87 14.08
C ILE A 66 13.62 -15.26 14.25
N ARG A 67 14.21 -14.70 13.19
CA ARG A 67 15.59 -14.17 13.27
C ARG A 67 15.66 -12.71 13.68
N TYR A 68 14.63 -11.93 13.36
CA TYR A 68 14.72 -10.49 13.48
C TYR A 68 13.64 -9.86 14.36
N THR A 69 12.59 -10.59 14.77
CA THR A 69 11.54 -10.00 15.62
C THR A 69 11.49 -10.65 17.00
N LEU A 70 11.32 -11.97 17.06
CA LEU A 70 11.20 -12.71 18.32
C LEU A 70 12.41 -12.54 19.26
N PRO A 71 13.66 -12.34 18.76
CA PRO A 71 14.77 -12.11 19.67
C PRO A 71 14.63 -10.86 20.54
N GLY A 72 13.95 -9.82 20.05
CA GLY A 72 13.67 -8.63 20.85
C GLY A 72 12.63 -8.85 21.96
N TRP A 73 12.07 -10.05 22.08
CA TRP A 73 11.23 -10.49 23.20
C TRP A 73 11.86 -11.61 24.03
N GLY A 74 13.15 -11.90 23.85
CA GLY A 74 13.90 -12.85 24.67
C GLY A 74 14.20 -14.19 23.99
N LEU A 75 13.85 -14.37 22.70
CA LEU A 75 14.36 -15.51 21.94
C LEU A 75 15.88 -15.33 21.68
N PRO A 76 16.72 -16.38 21.72
CA PRO A 76 18.14 -16.22 21.44
C PRO A 76 18.41 -15.68 20.02
N ILE A 77 19.38 -14.77 19.90
CA ILE A 77 19.82 -14.25 18.60
C ILE A 77 20.68 -15.32 17.90
N HIS A 78 20.38 -15.59 16.63
CA HIS A 78 21.11 -16.56 15.83
C HIS A 78 21.74 -15.93 14.60
N ARG A 79 23.03 -16.23 14.36
CA ARG A 79 23.76 -15.86 13.15
C ARG A 79 23.60 -16.98 12.11
N GLY A 80 23.21 -16.62 10.88
CA GLY A 80 23.00 -17.59 9.79
C GLY A 80 21.56 -18.09 9.63
N LYS A 81 21.37 -19.18 8.88
CA LYS A 81 20.04 -19.77 8.64
C LYS A 81 19.52 -20.43 9.92
N ALA A 82 18.22 -20.25 10.21
CA ALA A 82 17.59 -20.89 11.36
C ALA A 82 17.55 -22.42 11.14
N THR A 83 17.91 -23.18 12.17
CA THR A 83 17.78 -24.64 12.18
C THR A 83 16.32 -25.06 12.38
N LEU A 84 16.01 -26.33 12.14
CA LEU A 84 14.67 -26.87 12.40
C LEU A 84 14.26 -26.70 13.86
N SER A 85 15.15 -27.03 14.80
CA SER A 85 14.92 -26.85 16.24
C SER A 85 14.63 -25.39 16.60
N GLN A 86 15.42 -24.44 16.08
CA GLN A 86 15.19 -23.01 16.29
C GLN A 86 13.85 -22.55 15.70
N THR A 87 13.47 -23.11 14.56
CA THR A 87 12.19 -22.80 13.92
C THR A 87 11.02 -23.28 14.77
N THR A 88 11.08 -24.51 15.28
CA THR A 88 10.07 -25.07 16.18
C THR A 88 9.97 -24.26 17.47
N THR A 89 11.09 -23.94 18.12
CA THR A 89 11.13 -23.11 19.33
C THR A 89 10.54 -21.73 19.06
N GLY A 90 10.87 -21.11 17.93
CA GLY A 90 10.31 -19.82 17.53
C GLY A 90 8.80 -19.86 17.34
N ILE A 91 8.27 -20.92 16.71
CA ILE A 91 6.82 -21.11 16.52
C ILE A 91 6.10 -21.29 17.86
N GLU A 92 6.66 -22.09 18.77
CA GLU A 92 6.08 -22.25 20.12
C GLU A 92 6.12 -20.94 20.91
N PHE A 93 7.20 -20.17 20.79
CA PHE A 93 7.33 -18.86 21.44
C PHE A 93 6.26 -17.86 20.95
N MET A 94 5.83 -17.93 19.69
CA MET A 94 4.76 -17.06 19.16
C MET A 94 3.43 -17.20 19.91
N LYS A 95 3.16 -18.35 20.54
CA LYS A 95 1.94 -18.58 21.34
C LYS A 95 1.92 -17.73 22.63
N GLN A 96 3.08 -17.23 23.05
CA GLN A 96 3.22 -16.41 24.26
C GLN A 96 3.07 -14.91 23.95
N ILE A 97 3.14 -14.52 22.68
CA ILE A 97 3.09 -13.12 22.26
C ILE A 97 1.63 -12.74 21.96
N SER A 98 1.10 -11.82 22.78
CA SER A 98 -0.22 -11.23 22.54
C SER A 98 -0.22 -10.32 21.30
N LEU A 99 -1.38 -10.15 20.65
CA LEU A 99 -1.50 -9.20 19.53
C LEU A 99 -1.23 -7.74 19.95
N LEU A 100 -1.54 -7.38 21.19
CA LEU A 100 -1.23 -6.06 21.75
C LEU A 100 0.29 -5.81 21.78
N GLN A 101 1.06 -6.79 22.24
CA GLN A 101 2.52 -6.74 22.22
C GLN A 101 3.05 -6.76 20.77
N PHE A 102 2.42 -7.55 19.90
CA PHE A 102 2.82 -7.66 18.49
C PHE A 102 2.61 -6.37 17.69
N ASP A 103 1.71 -5.46 18.08
CA ASP A 103 1.55 -4.16 17.40
C ASP A 103 2.85 -3.32 17.42
N GLN A 104 3.75 -3.57 18.36
CA GLN A 104 5.08 -2.94 18.46
C GLN A 104 6.18 -3.68 17.70
N ALA A 105 5.88 -4.73 16.95
CA ALA A 105 6.87 -5.63 16.35
C ALA A 105 7.88 -4.92 15.43
N LEU A 106 7.48 -3.86 14.70
CA LEU A 106 8.40 -3.11 13.82
C LEU A 106 9.45 -2.32 14.60
N ASN A 107 9.15 -1.90 15.83
CA ASN A 107 10.10 -1.21 16.71
C ASN A 107 11.07 -2.22 17.32
N VAL A 108 10.53 -3.36 17.75
CA VAL A 108 11.30 -4.50 18.28
C VAL A 108 12.28 -5.02 17.22
N GLN A 109 11.81 -5.21 15.98
CA GLN A 109 12.66 -5.67 14.89
C GLN A 109 13.79 -4.68 14.56
N GLU A 110 13.51 -3.38 14.65
CA GLU A 110 14.53 -2.33 14.46
C GLU A 110 15.62 -2.40 15.53
N GLN A 111 15.26 -2.69 16.78
CA GLN A 111 16.22 -2.88 17.86
C GLN A 111 17.12 -4.11 17.58
N VAL A 112 16.53 -5.23 17.17
CA VAL A 112 17.29 -6.45 16.84
C VAL A 112 18.25 -6.20 15.66
N PHE A 113 17.87 -5.40 14.66
CA PHE A 113 18.80 -5.02 13.58
C PHE A 113 20.01 -4.24 14.11
N ARG A 114 19.80 -3.31 15.05
CA ARG A 114 20.90 -2.54 15.66
C ARG A 114 21.81 -3.43 16.49
N GLU A 115 21.25 -4.34 17.29
CA GLU A 115 22.03 -5.31 18.09
C GLU A 115 22.87 -6.24 17.22
N LEU A 116 22.38 -6.56 16.01
CA LEU A 116 23.12 -7.32 15.00
C LEU A 116 24.14 -6.49 14.20
N GLY A 117 24.21 -5.17 14.41
CA GLY A 117 25.07 -4.27 13.66
C GLY A 117 24.70 -4.16 12.17
N LEU A 118 23.42 -4.35 11.84
CA LEU A 118 22.93 -4.24 10.47
C LEU A 118 22.58 -2.80 10.13
N ASP A 119 23.03 -2.33 8.96
CA ASP A 119 22.64 -1.04 8.40
C ASP A 119 21.11 -1.05 8.07
N PRO A 120 20.31 -0.11 8.60
CA PRO A 120 18.89 0.01 8.27
C PRO A 120 18.60 0.12 6.75
N ALA A 121 19.53 0.66 5.96
CA ALA A 121 19.39 0.76 4.51
C ALA A 121 19.68 -0.56 3.78
N ALA A 122 20.29 -1.54 4.47
CA ALA A 122 20.64 -2.82 3.88
C ALA A 122 19.41 -3.55 3.31
N PRO A 123 19.54 -4.25 2.17
CA PRO A 123 18.43 -5.00 1.57
C PRO A 123 17.78 -6.01 2.53
N VAL A 124 18.56 -6.60 3.45
CA VAL A 124 18.06 -7.55 4.45
C VAL A 124 17.08 -6.89 5.43
N CYS A 125 17.40 -5.71 5.97
CA CYS A 125 16.54 -4.97 6.89
C CYS A 125 15.24 -4.56 6.18
N ARG A 126 15.35 -3.98 4.98
CA ARG A 126 14.20 -3.56 4.18
C ARG A 126 13.26 -4.72 3.84
N THR A 127 13.81 -5.86 3.42
CA THR A 127 13.02 -7.04 3.05
C THR A 127 12.27 -7.61 4.25
N ASN A 128 12.97 -7.81 5.37
CA ASN A 128 12.35 -8.40 6.56
C ASN A 128 11.36 -7.46 7.23
N ARG A 129 11.62 -6.14 7.23
CA ARG A 129 10.67 -5.12 7.67
C ARG A 129 9.43 -5.06 6.80
N SER A 130 9.61 -5.17 5.48
CA SER A 130 8.48 -5.26 4.55
C SER A 130 7.60 -6.48 4.83
N MET A 131 8.19 -7.66 5.07
CA MET A 131 7.42 -8.87 5.39
C MET A 131 6.66 -8.74 6.71
N LEU A 132 7.31 -8.22 7.74
CA LEU A 132 6.66 -8.00 9.04
C LEU A 132 5.51 -6.99 8.93
N ASN A 133 5.71 -5.91 8.17
CA ASN A 133 4.66 -4.92 7.91
C ASN A 133 3.45 -5.52 7.18
N LYS A 134 3.66 -6.42 6.21
CA LYS A 134 2.56 -7.12 5.53
C LYS A 134 1.74 -7.98 6.50
N LEU A 135 2.40 -8.70 7.42
CA LEU A 135 1.70 -9.49 8.43
C LEU A 135 0.90 -8.59 9.39
N LEU A 136 1.46 -7.44 9.80
CA LEU A 136 0.75 -6.46 10.62
C LEU A 136 -0.45 -5.84 9.91
N GLU A 137 -0.30 -5.49 8.63
CA GLU A 137 -1.39 -4.97 7.81
C GLU A 137 -2.51 -6.01 7.66
N PHE A 138 -2.16 -7.28 7.41
CA PHE A 138 -3.12 -8.37 7.41
C PHE A 138 -3.79 -8.59 8.77
N GLY A 139 -3.02 -8.51 9.87
CA GLY A 139 -3.57 -8.63 11.22
C GLY A 139 -4.58 -7.54 11.52
N ARG A 140 -4.26 -6.28 11.19
CA ARG A 140 -5.15 -5.13 11.37
C ARG A 140 -6.44 -5.21 10.55
N SER A 141 -6.46 -5.97 9.45
CA SER A 141 -7.70 -6.21 8.71
C SER A 141 -8.57 -7.33 9.30
N GLN A 142 -8.08 -8.09 10.29
CA GLN A 142 -8.86 -9.15 10.93
C GLN A 142 -9.86 -8.58 11.94
N PRO A 143 -11.11 -9.09 12.00
CA PRO A 143 -12.12 -8.62 12.95
C PRO A 143 -11.67 -8.70 14.42
N TYR A 144 -10.91 -9.74 14.78
CA TYR A 144 -10.44 -9.96 16.15
C TYR A 144 -9.31 -9.01 16.58
N TRP A 145 -8.62 -8.35 15.64
CA TRP A 145 -7.51 -7.45 15.98
C TRP A 145 -8.02 -6.21 16.71
N ASN A 146 -9.06 -5.57 16.19
CA ASN A 146 -9.64 -4.38 16.79
C ASN A 146 -10.29 -4.68 18.15
N ALA A 147 -10.88 -5.86 18.31
CA ALA A 147 -11.42 -6.30 19.60
C ALA A 147 -10.31 -6.44 20.66
N THR A 148 -9.12 -6.89 20.26
CA THR A 148 -7.99 -7.14 21.16
C THR A 148 -7.16 -5.88 21.44
N VAL A 149 -6.86 -5.07 20.42
CA VAL A 149 -5.96 -3.90 20.52
C VAL A 149 -6.73 -2.61 20.78
N GLY A 150 -7.93 -2.46 20.20
CA GLY A 150 -8.74 -1.24 20.30
C GLY A 150 -9.42 -1.05 21.65
N SER A 151 -9.71 -2.14 22.36
CA SER A 151 -10.34 -2.08 23.69
C SER A 151 -9.42 -1.49 24.77
N VAL A 152 -8.10 -1.61 24.62
CA VAL A 152 -7.11 -1.12 25.60
C VAL A 152 -6.78 0.36 25.41
N GLN A 153 -7.04 0.92 24.21
CA GLN A 153 -6.63 2.29 23.87
C GLN A 153 -7.71 3.35 24.10
N ALA A 154 -8.89 2.97 24.57
CA ALA A 154 -9.97 3.91 24.85
C ALA A 154 -9.78 4.70 26.17
N GLU A 155 -8.90 4.26 27.09
CA GLU A 155 -8.81 4.84 28.44
C GLU A 155 -7.48 5.52 28.80
N THR A 156 -6.43 5.43 27.99
CA THR A 156 -5.14 6.04 28.35
C THR A 156 -4.54 6.86 27.22
N THR A 157 -4.47 8.17 27.50
CA THR A 157 -3.72 9.24 26.82
C THR A 157 -4.17 9.67 25.42
N PRO A 158 -4.28 11.00 25.18
CA PRO A 158 -4.45 11.52 23.84
C PRO A 158 -3.19 11.15 23.06
N ARG A 159 -3.33 10.20 22.14
CA ARG A 159 -2.32 9.95 21.13
C ARG A 159 -2.10 11.28 20.42
N LEU A 160 -0.92 11.86 20.60
CA LEU A 160 -0.30 12.63 19.55
C LEU A 160 -0.27 11.70 18.35
N LEU A 161 -1.30 11.81 17.51
CA LEU A 161 -1.26 11.38 16.14
C LEU A 161 -0.07 12.13 15.56
N VAL A 162 1.11 11.54 15.66
CA VAL A 162 2.11 11.70 14.62
C VAL A 162 1.40 11.08 13.43
N VAL A 163 0.62 11.93 12.76
CA VAL A 163 0.30 11.78 11.36
C VAL A 163 1.66 11.75 10.72
N THR A 164 2.24 10.55 10.67
CA THR A 164 3.18 10.25 9.61
C THR A 164 2.32 10.47 8.40
N GLN A 165 2.39 11.68 7.86
CA GLN A 165 2.11 11.91 6.47
C GLN A 165 3.07 10.93 5.79
N LYS A 166 2.63 9.69 5.60
CA LYS A 166 2.96 8.90 4.43
C LYS A 166 2.60 9.87 3.32
N ARG A 167 3.53 10.77 3.00
CA ARG A 167 3.41 11.71 1.90
C ARG A 167 3.05 10.80 0.76
N CYS A 168 1.80 10.88 0.30
CA CYS A 168 1.37 10.13 -0.86
C CYS A 168 2.32 10.61 -1.95
N LYS A 169 3.38 9.84 -2.23
CA LYS A 169 4.52 10.29 -3.07
C LYS A 169 4.10 10.68 -4.49
N HIS A 170 2.81 10.51 -4.80
CA HIS A 170 2.16 10.70 -6.07
C HIS A 170 0.75 11.32 -5.89
N TRP A 171 0.53 12.19 -4.88
CA TRP A 171 -0.76 12.89 -4.74
C TRP A 171 -1.08 13.74 -5.97
N HIS A 172 -0.04 14.16 -6.69
CA HIS A 172 -0.16 14.89 -7.94
C HIS A 172 -0.52 13.99 -9.14
N ARG A 173 -0.50 12.65 -9.03
CA ARG A 173 -0.85 11.76 -10.14
C ARG A 173 -2.28 12.00 -10.64
N LEU A 174 -2.47 11.92 -11.95
CA LEU A 174 -3.80 11.95 -12.56
C LEU A 174 -4.60 10.70 -12.13
N ASN A 175 -5.81 10.86 -11.59
CA ASN A 175 -6.60 9.70 -11.21
C ASN A 175 -7.09 8.97 -12.46
N ARG A 176 -7.30 7.65 -12.34
CA ARG A 176 -7.85 6.85 -13.46
C ARG A 176 -9.23 7.31 -13.92
N ALA A 177 -10.04 7.84 -13.01
CA ALA A 177 -11.37 8.38 -13.32
C ALA A 177 -11.31 9.69 -14.11
N ASP A 178 -10.19 10.41 -14.02
CA ASP A 178 -9.97 11.68 -14.71
C ASP A 178 -9.35 11.45 -16.11
N ILE A 179 -9.05 10.21 -16.51
CA ILE A 179 -8.47 9.93 -17.83
C ILE A 179 -9.61 9.88 -18.85
N SER A 180 -9.64 10.88 -19.73
CA SER A 180 -10.58 10.90 -20.86
C SER A 180 -10.35 9.70 -21.81
N SER A 181 -11.38 9.32 -22.57
CA SER A 181 -11.26 8.24 -23.56
C SER A 181 -10.21 8.55 -24.63
N SER A 182 -10.07 9.83 -25.02
CA SER A 182 -9.04 10.30 -25.97
C SER A 182 -7.63 10.12 -25.41
N LEU A 183 -7.37 10.65 -24.21
CA LEU A 183 -6.06 10.52 -23.55
C LEU A 183 -5.71 9.06 -23.28
N LYS A 184 -6.70 8.22 -22.96
CA LYS A 184 -6.48 6.78 -22.80
C LYS A 184 -6.00 6.15 -24.11
N ALA A 185 -6.63 6.49 -25.24
CA ALA A 185 -6.23 6.00 -26.56
C ALA A 185 -4.80 6.45 -26.91
N GLU A 186 -4.44 7.71 -26.65
CA GLU A 186 -3.08 8.22 -26.83
C GLU A 186 -2.04 7.46 -25.99
N LEU A 187 -2.34 7.21 -24.71
CA LEU A 187 -1.47 6.45 -23.82
C LEU A 187 -1.28 4.99 -24.27
N ASP A 188 -2.34 4.35 -24.75
CA ASP A 188 -2.28 2.96 -25.22
C ASP A 188 -1.56 2.87 -26.58
N ALA A 189 -1.71 3.89 -27.45
CA ALA A 189 -0.95 4.01 -28.69
C ALA A 189 0.55 4.22 -28.44
N LEU A 190 0.91 5.09 -27.48
CA LEU A 190 2.29 5.28 -27.05
C LEU A 190 2.93 3.98 -26.54
N VAL A 191 2.22 3.21 -25.71
CA VAL A 191 2.72 1.91 -25.21
C VAL A 191 2.95 0.94 -26.36
N SER A 192 2.05 0.93 -27.35
CA SER A 192 2.15 0.08 -28.54
C SER A 192 3.36 0.44 -29.41
N PHE A 193 3.60 1.75 -29.65
CA PHE A 193 4.80 2.24 -30.35
C PHE A 193 6.08 1.70 -29.70
N TRP A 194 6.19 1.78 -28.38
CA TRP A 194 7.38 1.30 -27.66
C TRP A 194 7.53 -0.21 -27.59
N GLN A 195 6.44 -0.94 -27.80
CA GLN A 195 6.45 -2.40 -27.83
C GLN A 195 6.87 -2.94 -29.19
N PHE A 196 6.45 -2.30 -30.29
CA PHE A 196 6.55 -2.88 -31.63
C PHE A 196 7.42 -2.08 -32.60
N GLN A 197 7.60 -0.77 -32.39
CA GLN A 197 8.19 0.12 -33.40
C GLN A 197 9.57 0.67 -33.02
N ARG A 198 9.99 0.59 -31.74
CA ARG A 198 11.39 0.91 -31.35
C ARG A 198 12.31 -0.31 -31.43
N CYS A 199 13.54 -0.08 -31.88
CA CYS A 199 14.67 -1.00 -31.70
C CYS A 199 15.74 -0.37 -30.77
N PRO A 200 16.01 -0.92 -29.56
CA PRO A 200 15.36 -2.08 -28.96
C PRO A 200 13.99 -1.74 -28.32
N PRO A 201 13.05 -2.70 -28.27
CA PRO A 201 11.77 -2.48 -27.59
C PRO A 201 11.99 -2.27 -26.08
N LEU A 202 11.20 -1.38 -25.48
CA LEU A 202 11.25 -1.17 -24.03
C LEU A 202 10.67 -2.39 -23.31
N GLY A 203 11.39 -2.93 -22.34
CA GLY A 203 10.88 -4.01 -21.48
C GLY A 203 9.64 -3.58 -20.69
N GLU A 204 8.80 -4.56 -20.31
CA GLU A 204 7.51 -4.33 -19.65
C GLU A 204 7.60 -3.41 -18.42
N THR A 205 8.57 -3.65 -17.54
CA THR A 205 8.81 -2.82 -16.35
C THR A 205 9.08 -1.36 -16.71
N SER A 206 9.82 -1.11 -17.79
CA SER A 206 10.14 0.24 -18.26
C SER A 206 8.91 0.92 -18.87
N ARG A 207 8.05 0.18 -19.58
CA ARG A 207 6.78 0.70 -20.11
C ARG A 207 5.80 1.07 -19.01
N ILE A 208 5.61 0.20 -18.02
CA ILE A 208 4.77 0.48 -16.84
C ILE A 208 5.29 1.74 -16.14
N ARG A 209 6.62 1.85 -15.98
CA ARG A 209 7.25 3.02 -15.37
C ARG A 209 7.03 4.28 -16.21
N LEU A 210 7.26 4.23 -17.52
CA LEU A 210 7.03 5.35 -18.44
C LEU A 210 5.59 5.87 -18.34
N ARG A 211 4.59 4.99 -18.48
CA ARG A 211 3.17 5.34 -18.37
C ARG A 211 2.86 6.02 -17.03
N ARG A 212 3.43 5.51 -15.94
CA ARG A 212 3.22 6.06 -14.60
C ARG A 212 3.76 7.49 -14.46
N GLU A 213 4.92 7.78 -15.04
CA GLU A 213 5.56 9.08 -14.93
C GLU A 213 4.87 10.11 -15.83
N ILE A 214 4.36 9.70 -16.99
CA ILE A 214 3.49 10.53 -17.83
C ILE A 214 2.22 10.93 -17.05
N LEU A 215 1.58 9.98 -16.35
CA LEU A 215 0.43 10.28 -15.50
C LEU A 215 0.77 11.17 -14.29
N ASP A 216 2.00 11.10 -13.78
CA ASP A 216 2.48 12.00 -12.74
C ASP A 216 2.63 13.43 -13.30
N LEU A 217 3.20 13.59 -14.51
CA LEU A 217 3.37 14.88 -15.17
C LEU A 217 2.03 15.52 -15.58
N LEU A 218 1.13 14.76 -16.20
CA LEU A 218 -0.21 15.23 -16.56
C LEU A 218 -1.03 15.59 -15.32
N GLY A 219 -0.89 14.81 -14.25
CA GLY A 219 -1.55 15.12 -12.99
C GLY A 219 -1.00 16.37 -12.32
N TRP A 220 0.32 16.64 -12.45
CA TRP A 220 0.92 17.91 -12.02
C TRP A 220 0.34 19.09 -12.81
N LEU A 221 0.27 18.99 -14.14
CA LEU A 221 -0.37 20.03 -14.97
C LEU A 221 -1.82 20.29 -14.53
N HIS A 222 -2.59 19.24 -14.28
CA HIS A 222 -3.97 19.39 -13.87
C HIS A 222 -4.10 20.03 -12.47
N ARG A 223 -3.42 19.47 -11.47
CA ARG A 223 -3.65 19.84 -10.06
C ARG A 223 -2.91 21.10 -9.65
N VAL A 224 -1.70 21.29 -10.17
CA VAL A 224 -0.80 22.40 -9.83
C VAL A 224 -0.95 23.54 -10.83
N LYS A 225 -0.87 23.25 -12.13
CA LYS A 225 -1.02 24.27 -13.19
C LYS A 225 -2.47 24.59 -13.57
N LYS A 226 -3.45 23.88 -12.99
CA LYS A 226 -4.88 24.08 -13.22
C LYS A 226 -5.32 23.88 -14.67
N VAL A 227 -4.57 23.08 -15.44
CA VAL A 227 -4.99 22.67 -16.79
C VAL A 227 -6.26 21.82 -16.68
N PRO A 228 -7.38 22.16 -17.34
CA PRO A 228 -8.60 21.36 -17.29
C PRO A 228 -8.37 19.92 -17.75
N VAL A 229 -9.06 18.97 -17.13
CA VAL A 229 -8.92 17.53 -17.46
C VAL A 229 -9.21 17.25 -18.93
N LEU A 230 -10.18 17.97 -19.51
CA LEU A 230 -10.59 17.82 -20.90
C LEU A 230 -9.50 18.26 -21.89
N ASP A 231 -8.60 19.15 -21.46
CA ASP A 231 -7.53 19.68 -22.30
C ASP A 231 -6.27 18.82 -22.21
N LEU A 232 -6.18 17.89 -21.25
CA LEU A 232 -5.00 17.03 -21.09
C LEU A 232 -4.83 16.08 -22.27
N SER A 233 -3.72 16.23 -22.98
CA SER A 233 -3.25 15.34 -24.05
C SER A 233 -1.74 15.14 -23.95
N LEU A 234 -1.20 14.16 -24.68
CA LEU A 234 0.25 14.01 -24.82
C LEU A 234 0.89 15.18 -25.58
N GLN A 235 0.14 15.86 -26.44
CA GLN A 235 0.61 17.04 -27.18
C GLN A 235 0.87 18.26 -26.28
N ILE A 236 0.17 18.39 -25.14
CA ILE A 236 0.50 19.44 -24.16
C ILE A 236 1.90 19.23 -23.59
N LEU A 237 2.34 17.97 -23.44
CA LEU A 237 3.66 17.69 -22.90
C LEU A 237 4.76 18.04 -23.91
N ILE A 238 4.52 17.74 -25.18
CA ILE A 238 5.43 17.98 -26.29
C ILE A 238 4.58 18.32 -27.52
N PRO A 239 4.44 19.61 -27.88
CA PRO A 239 3.73 20.00 -29.08
C PRO A 239 4.40 19.40 -30.32
N SER A 240 3.63 19.04 -31.36
CA SER A 240 4.20 18.49 -32.60
C SER A 240 5.19 19.46 -33.27
N GLU A 241 4.95 20.77 -33.09
CA GLU A 241 5.79 21.85 -33.56
C GLU A 241 7.16 21.84 -32.87
N ALA A 242 7.25 21.36 -31.63
CA ALA A 242 8.51 21.31 -30.86
C ALA A 242 9.59 20.42 -31.48
N VAL A 243 9.21 19.54 -32.40
CA VAL A 243 10.15 18.69 -33.15
C VAL A 243 10.94 19.50 -34.18
N HIS A 244 10.32 20.53 -34.78
CA HIS A 244 10.91 21.29 -35.88
C HIS A 244 11.19 22.75 -35.52
N GLU A 245 10.47 23.29 -34.54
CA GLU A 245 10.54 24.69 -34.13
C GLU A 245 11.31 24.85 -32.81
N PRO A 246 12.43 25.60 -32.80
CA PRO A 246 13.26 25.76 -31.62
C PRO A 246 12.52 26.44 -30.46
N GLU A 247 11.54 27.31 -30.74
CA GLU A 247 10.76 28.00 -29.72
C GLU A 247 9.88 27.02 -28.92
N ALA A 248 9.18 26.11 -29.60
CA ALA A 248 8.38 25.10 -28.95
C ALA A 248 9.25 24.10 -28.15
N ALA A 249 10.47 23.78 -28.63
CA ALA A 249 11.44 23.00 -27.84
C ALA A 249 11.89 23.72 -26.55
N HIS A 250 12.04 25.06 -26.59
CA HIS A 250 12.32 25.86 -25.40
C HIS A 250 11.17 25.83 -24.39
N GLN A 251 9.92 25.85 -24.85
CA GLN A 251 8.74 25.75 -23.97
C GLN A 251 8.69 24.40 -23.24
N VAL A 252 8.92 23.30 -23.96
CA VAL A 252 8.99 21.95 -23.35
C VAL A 252 10.10 21.88 -22.32
N ARG A 253 11.29 22.43 -22.63
CA ARG A 253 12.41 22.47 -21.67
C ARG A 253 12.06 23.28 -20.43
N ALA A 254 11.48 24.46 -20.58
CA ALA A 254 11.08 25.31 -19.47
C ALA A 254 10.04 24.64 -18.56
N MET A 255 9.01 24.01 -19.15
CA MET A 255 8.02 23.23 -18.40
C MET A 255 8.65 22.07 -17.63
N THR A 256 9.64 21.41 -18.24
CA THR A 256 10.36 20.28 -17.65
C THR A 256 11.18 20.72 -16.44
N GLU A 257 11.96 21.79 -16.59
CA GLU A 257 12.76 22.37 -15.52
C GLU A 257 11.86 22.78 -14.36
N GLU A 258 10.74 23.45 -14.65
CA GLU A 258 9.77 23.83 -13.64
C GLU A 258 9.16 22.63 -12.90
N TYR A 259 8.80 21.55 -13.61
CA TYR A 259 8.32 20.34 -12.97
C TYR A 259 9.37 19.70 -12.07
N LEU A 260 10.63 19.65 -12.52
CA LEU A 260 11.74 19.08 -11.74
C LEU A 260 12.03 19.90 -10.48
N ASP A 261 12.01 21.22 -10.57
CA ASP A 261 12.15 22.11 -9.42
C ASP A 261 11.00 21.92 -8.44
N TRP A 262 9.77 21.82 -8.96
CA TRP A 262 8.60 21.53 -8.14
C TRP A 262 8.73 20.19 -7.40
N LEU A 263 9.21 19.12 -8.06
CA LEU A 263 9.47 17.82 -7.43
C LEU A 263 10.52 17.93 -6.32
N HIS A 264 11.59 18.68 -6.57
CA HIS A 264 12.67 18.88 -5.61
C HIS A 264 12.16 19.53 -4.32
N VAL A 265 11.39 20.62 -4.46
CA VAL A 265 10.82 21.38 -3.33
C VAL A 265 9.77 20.58 -2.57
N ASN A 266 8.87 19.88 -3.27
CA ASN A 266 7.65 19.34 -2.66
C ASN A 266 7.72 17.85 -2.29
N ILE A 267 8.57 17.06 -2.95
CA ILE A 267 8.53 15.60 -2.86
C ILE A 267 9.83 15.00 -2.29
N SER A 268 10.88 15.81 -2.09
CA SER A 268 12.20 15.35 -1.62
C SER A 268 12.66 14.14 -2.43
N THR A 269 12.72 14.32 -3.76
CA THR A 269 13.00 13.26 -4.72
C THR A 269 14.49 12.93 -4.80
N HIS A 270 14.80 11.64 -4.98
CA HIS A 270 16.15 11.16 -5.25
C HIS A 270 16.58 11.60 -6.67
N PRO A 271 17.88 11.87 -6.92
CA PRO A 271 18.38 12.28 -8.25
C PRO A 271 18.02 11.33 -9.42
N SER A 272 17.79 10.05 -9.11
CA SER A 272 17.35 9.06 -10.11
C SER A 272 15.94 9.28 -10.65
N THR A 273 15.08 10.04 -9.94
CA THR A 273 13.76 10.45 -10.43
C THR A 273 13.90 11.54 -11.50
N HIS A 274 14.82 12.49 -11.31
CA HIS A 274 15.07 13.57 -12.28
C HIS A 274 15.54 13.00 -13.62
N ARG A 275 16.51 12.08 -13.61
CA ARG A 275 17.02 11.45 -14.83
C ARG A 275 15.93 10.71 -15.60
N PHE A 276 14.98 10.10 -14.89
CA PHE A 276 13.90 9.36 -15.54
C PHE A 276 12.81 10.28 -16.11
N ALA A 277 12.46 11.38 -15.44
CA ALA A 277 11.50 12.35 -15.97
C ALA A 277 12.00 12.99 -17.28
N VAL A 278 13.29 13.34 -17.36
CA VAL A 278 13.91 13.80 -18.61
C VAL A 278 13.84 12.71 -19.70
N GLN A 279 14.14 11.47 -19.34
CA GLN A 279 14.07 10.34 -20.28
C GLN A 279 12.65 10.11 -20.83
N VAL A 280 11.62 10.30 -20.00
CA VAL A 280 10.20 10.20 -20.39
C VAL A 280 9.86 11.22 -21.47
N LEU A 281 10.37 12.44 -21.36
CA LEU A 281 10.13 13.49 -22.35
C LEU A 281 10.85 13.22 -23.67
N ILE A 282 12.10 12.74 -23.61
CA ILE A 282 12.81 12.28 -24.81
C ILE A 282 11.99 11.21 -25.53
N TYR A 283 11.44 10.26 -24.77
CA TYR A 283 10.57 9.22 -25.33
C TYR A 283 9.28 9.79 -25.92
N LEU A 284 8.63 10.73 -25.25
CA LEU A 284 7.45 11.36 -25.82
C LEU A 284 7.77 12.10 -27.14
N ALA A 285 8.94 12.75 -27.25
CA ALA A 285 9.33 13.44 -28.47
C ALA A 285 9.52 12.47 -29.64
N GLU A 286 10.25 11.37 -29.42
CA GLU A 286 10.44 10.31 -30.43
C GLU A 286 9.10 9.74 -30.92
N TYR A 287 8.13 9.57 -30.02
CA TYR A 287 6.79 9.09 -30.40
C TYR A 287 6.02 10.10 -31.25
N ILE A 288 6.05 11.37 -30.89
CA ILE A 288 5.30 12.41 -31.60
C ILE A 288 5.88 12.63 -33.00
N GLU A 289 7.21 12.63 -33.14
CA GLU A 289 7.88 12.65 -34.45
C GLU A 289 7.41 11.48 -35.33
N TYR A 290 7.30 10.28 -34.77
CA TYR A 290 6.80 9.11 -35.50
C TYR A 290 5.34 9.23 -35.95
N VAL A 291 4.46 9.80 -35.12
CA VAL A 291 3.02 9.95 -35.46
C VAL A 291 2.81 10.99 -36.56
N HIS A 292 3.70 11.98 -36.68
CA HIS A 292 3.57 13.09 -37.62
C HIS A 292 4.46 12.98 -38.87
N SER A 293 5.31 11.96 -38.96
CA SER A 293 6.11 11.65 -40.16
C SER A 293 5.33 10.77 -41.15
#